data_AF-A0A106BNC9-F1
#
_entry.id   AF-A0A106BNC9-F1
#
_cell.length_a   1.000
_cell.length_b   1.000
_cell.length_c   1.000
_cell.angle_alpha   90.00
_cell.angle_beta   90.00
_cell.angle_gamma   90.00
#
_symmetry.space_group_name_H-M   'P 1'
#
loop_
_entity.id
_entity.type
_entity.pdbx_description
1 polymer ?
#
loop_
_entity_poly.entity_id
_entity_poly.type
_entity_poly.pdbx_seq_one_letter_code
_entity_poly.pdbx_strand_id
1 'polypeptide(L)'
;MTGFVRDGVCHTGPQDIGSHTVCVQMTDAFLDYSLQRGNDLVTPVPEYGFPGLKAGDRWCVCATRWLDAAEAGVAPPVVLDATHVRALQSVALADLQYHALQTA
;
A
#
# COMPACT_ATOMS: atom_id res chain seq x y z
N MET A 1 -3.98 -7.25 -10.40
CA MET A 1 -2.76 -7.99 -9.99
C MET A 1 -1.80 -7.01 -9.33
N THR A 2 -1.40 -7.25 -8.08
CA THR A 2 -0.55 -6.36 -7.27
C THR A 2 0.86 -6.93 -7.06
N GLY A 3 1.67 -6.32 -6.19
CA GLY A 3 3.02 -6.74 -5.84
C GLY A 3 4.09 -6.14 -6.76
N PHE A 4 5.30 -5.91 -6.22
CA PHE A 4 6.43 -5.37 -6.99
C PHE A 4 6.77 -6.26 -8.19
N VAL A 5 6.81 -7.58 -7.98
CA VAL A 5 7.07 -8.59 -9.03
C VAL A 5 5.81 -9.04 -9.79
N ARG A 6 4.66 -8.38 -9.55
CA ARG A 6 3.38 -8.65 -10.21
C ARG A 6 2.85 -10.09 -10.04
N ASP A 7 3.06 -10.69 -8.88
CA ASP A 7 2.58 -12.04 -8.53
C ASP A 7 1.33 -12.05 -7.63
N GLY A 8 0.81 -10.86 -7.28
CA GLY A 8 -0.34 -10.72 -6.38
C GLY A 8 0.01 -10.72 -4.89
N VAL A 9 1.29 -10.81 -4.53
CA VAL A 9 1.77 -10.82 -3.15
C VAL A 9 2.70 -9.64 -2.93
N CYS A 10 2.80 -9.13 -1.70
CA CYS A 10 3.73 -8.04 -1.35
C CYS A 10 5.18 -8.52 -1.20
N HIS A 11 5.61 -9.40 -2.11
CA HIS A 11 7.00 -9.81 -2.23
C HIS A 11 7.88 -8.65 -2.69
N THR A 12 9.10 -8.63 -2.16
CA THR A 12 10.07 -7.55 -2.35
C THR A 12 11.48 -8.13 -2.55
N GLY A 13 12.41 -7.31 -3.00
CA GLY A 13 13.81 -7.68 -3.25
C GLY A 13 14.73 -6.47 -3.14
N PRO A 14 16.05 -6.63 -3.32
CA PRO A 14 17.00 -5.50 -3.26
C PRO A 14 16.72 -4.39 -4.29
N GLN A 15 16.03 -4.72 -5.39
CA GLN A 15 15.65 -3.78 -6.45
C GLN A 15 14.40 -2.94 -6.10
N ASP A 16 13.61 -3.38 -5.12
CA ASP A 16 12.40 -2.68 -4.69
C ASP A 16 12.76 -1.63 -3.63
N ILE A 17 13.38 -0.53 -4.09
CA ILE A 17 13.83 0.57 -3.22
C ILE A 17 12.66 1.23 -2.49
N GLY A 18 11.46 1.21 -3.09
CA GLY A 18 10.23 1.72 -2.46
C GLY A 18 9.67 0.84 -1.35
N SER A 19 10.11 -0.43 -1.25
CA SER A 19 9.59 -1.43 -0.32
C SER A 19 8.06 -1.56 -0.41
N HIS A 20 7.55 -2.10 -1.52
CA HIS A 20 6.13 -2.39 -1.74
C HIS A 20 5.66 -3.58 -0.89
N THR A 21 5.74 -3.43 0.42
CA THR A 21 5.65 -4.51 1.41
C THR A 21 4.40 -4.41 2.27
N VAL A 22 3.69 -3.30 2.28
CA VAL A 22 2.47 -3.11 3.06
C VAL A 22 1.25 -3.42 2.19
N CYS A 23 0.51 -4.47 2.52
CA CYS A 23 -0.76 -4.75 1.85
C CYS A 23 -1.86 -3.92 2.51
N VAL A 24 -2.57 -3.12 1.71
CA VAL A 24 -3.64 -2.25 2.21
C VAL A 24 -4.91 -2.46 1.43
N GLN A 25 -6.05 -2.16 2.04
CA GLN A 25 -7.30 -1.94 1.33
C GLN A 25 -7.48 -0.44 1.10
N MET A 26 -7.62 -0.05 -0.16
CA MET A 26 -7.72 1.35 -0.57
C MET A 26 -8.92 2.05 0.03
N THR A 27 -8.74 3.32 0.37
CA THR A 27 -9.79 4.27 0.75
C THR A 27 -9.71 5.49 -0.17
N ASP A 28 -10.83 6.19 -0.37
CA ASP A 28 -10.82 7.40 -1.20
C ASP A 28 -9.87 8.46 -0.62
N ALA A 29 -9.86 8.63 0.71
CA ALA A 29 -8.95 9.54 1.40
C ALA A 29 -7.47 9.25 1.13
N PHE A 30 -7.06 7.98 1.14
CA PHE A 30 -5.68 7.61 0.83
C PHE A 30 -5.36 7.82 -0.65
N LEU A 31 -6.27 7.47 -1.56
CA LEU A 31 -6.06 7.65 -3.00
C LEU A 31 -5.90 9.13 -3.37
N ASP A 32 -6.75 9.99 -2.81
CA ASP A 32 -6.67 11.45 -3.00
C ASP A 32 -5.38 12.02 -2.42
N TYR A 33 -5.01 11.61 -1.19
CA TYR A 33 -3.75 12.00 -0.57
C TYR A 33 -2.54 11.56 -1.40
N SER A 34 -2.55 10.32 -1.85
CA SER A 34 -1.48 9.73 -2.66
C SER A 34 -1.30 10.50 -3.97
N LEU A 35 -2.40 10.83 -4.66
CA LEU A 35 -2.39 11.62 -5.88
C LEU A 35 -1.79 13.02 -5.64
N GLN A 36 -2.21 13.71 -4.57
CA GLN A 36 -1.68 15.03 -4.19
C GLN A 36 -0.17 15.00 -3.86
N ARG A 37 0.34 13.85 -3.41
CA ARG A 37 1.76 13.60 -3.13
C ARG A 37 2.52 13.05 -4.34
N GLY A 38 1.94 13.13 -5.54
CA GLY A 38 2.54 12.69 -6.80
C GLY A 38 2.68 11.18 -6.97
N ASN A 39 1.89 10.40 -6.23
CA ASN A 39 1.78 8.95 -6.39
C ASN A 39 0.38 8.63 -6.93
N ASP A 40 0.21 8.78 -8.24
CA ASP A 40 -1.05 8.52 -8.92
C ASP A 40 -1.34 7.01 -8.95
N LEU A 41 -2.31 6.60 -8.13
CA LEU A 41 -2.80 5.23 -8.05
C LEU A 41 -4.20 5.08 -8.67
N VAL A 42 -4.77 6.14 -9.23
CA VAL A 42 -6.16 6.16 -9.71
C VAL A 42 -6.24 6.16 -11.24
N THR A 43 -5.30 6.80 -11.91
CA THR A 43 -5.28 6.86 -13.37
C THR A 43 -4.87 5.51 -13.96
N PRO A 44 -5.69 4.87 -14.82
CA PRO A 44 -5.30 3.65 -15.51
C PRO A 44 -4.10 3.90 -16.43
N VAL A 45 -3.17 2.94 -16.46
CA VAL A 45 -2.04 2.94 -17.40
C VAL A 45 -2.02 1.59 -18.14
N PRO A 46 -2.78 1.46 -19.24
CA PRO A 46 -2.97 0.21 -19.97
C PRO A 46 -1.66 -0.41 -20.47
N GLU A 47 -0.67 0.39 -20.83
CA GLU A 47 0.63 -0.07 -21.33
C GLU A 47 1.39 -0.90 -20.29
N TYR A 48 1.11 -0.69 -19.00
CA TYR A 48 1.69 -1.46 -17.89
C TYR A 48 0.68 -2.44 -17.26
N GLY A 49 -0.51 -2.60 -17.85
CA GLY A 49 -1.59 -3.42 -17.29
C GLY A 49 -2.08 -2.90 -15.93
N PHE A 50 -1.91 -1.61 -15.64
CA PHE A 50 -2.39 -0.99 -14.40
C PHE A 50 -3.81 -0.45 -14.60
N PRO A 51 -4.83 -1.00 -13.92
CA PRO A 51 -6.22 -0.62 -14.16
C PRO A 51 -6.64 0.70 -13.51
N GLY A 52 -5.79 1.31 -12.68
CA GLY A 52 -6.22 2.31 -11.70
C GLY A 52 -6.93 1.64 -10.51
N LEU A 53 -6.76 2.19 -9.32
CA LEU A 53 -7.33 1.68 -8.08
C LEU A 53 -8.51 2.52 -7.63
N LYS A 54 -9.43 1.88 -6.90
CA LYS A 54 -10.58 2.50 -6.24
C LYS A 54 -10.70 1.98 -4.80
N ALA A 55 -11.49 2.66 -3.98
CA ALA A 55 -11.77 2.20 -2.64
C ALA A 55 -12.25 0.73 -2.61
N GLY A 56 -11.74 -0.02 -1.64
CA GLY A 56 -12.00 -1.45 -1.50
C GLY A 56 -10.98 -2.36 -2.19
N ASP A 57 -10.25 -1.88 -3.20
CA ASP A 57 -9.18 -2.66 -3.85
C ASP A 57 -8.04 -2.96 -2.88
N ARG A 58 -7.39 -4.11 -3.04
CA ARG A 58 -6.19 -4.45 -2.27
C ARG A 58 -4.93 -4.24 -3.10
N TRP A 59 -3.92 -3.63 -2.49
CA TRP A 59 -2.66 -3.34 -3.18
C TRP A 59 -1.47 -3.31 -2.22
N CYS A 60 -0.31 -3.68 -2.75
CA CYS A 60 0.98 -3.52 -2.08
C CYS A 60 1.51 -2.11 -2.32
N VAL A 61 1.64 -1.33 -1.25
CA VAL A 61 2.16 0.04 -1.29
C VAL A 61 3.54 0.11 -0.66
N CYS A 62 4.32 1.11 -1.07
CA CYS A 62 5.60 1.45 -0.46
C CYS A 62 5.42 1.70 1.03
N ALA A 63 6.25 1.08 1.88
CA ALA A 63 6.17 1.22 3.33
C ALA A 63 6.29 2.69 3.79
N THR A 64 7.17 3.46 3.16
CA THR A 64 7.35 4.89 3.45
C THR A 64 6.15 5.73 3.03
N ARG A 65 5.53 5.44 1.87
CA ARG A 65 4.30 6.14 1.43
C ARG A 65 3.12 5.84 2.34
N TRP A 66 3.05 4.63 2.89
CA TRP A 66 2.05 4.29 3.89
C TRP A 66 2.29 5.04 5.21
N LEU A 67 3.54 5.14 5.66
CA LEU A 67 3.90 5.88 6.88
C LEU A 67 3.55 7.38 6.76
N ASP A 68 3.91 8.02 5.64
CA ASP A 68 3.53 9.40 5.33
C ASP A 68 2.01 9.63 5.45
N ALA A 69 1.22 8.68 4.95
CA ALA A 69 -0.24 8.73 5.04
C ALA A 69 -0.75 8.52 6.47
N ALA A 70 -0.07 7.67 7.26
CA ALA A 70 -0.39 7.46 8.67
C ALA A 70 -0.14 8.73 9.50
N GLU A 71 1.00 9.39 9.28
CA GLU A 71 1.34 10.67 9.91
C GLU A 71 0.34 11.79 9.50
N ALA A 72 -0.17 11.74 8.27
CA ALA A 72 -1.20 12.64 7.78
C ALA A 72 -2.63 12.27 8.24
N GLY A 73 -2.81 11.17 8.99
CA GLY A 73 -4.11 10.73 9.51
C GLY A 73 -5.05 10.12 8.46
N VAL A 74 -4.51 9.71 7.30
CA VAL A 74 -5.28 9.17 6.16
C VAL A 74 -4.74 7.81 5.69
N ALA A 75 -4.02 7.09 6.55
CA ALA A 75 -3.53 5.76 6.22
C ALA A 75 -4.70 4.80 5.92
N PRO A 76 -4.59 4.01 4.83
CA PRO A 76 -5.56 2.98 4.53
C PRO A 76 -5.36 1.77 5.47
N PRO A 77 -6.44 1.00 5.75
CA PRO A 77 -6.36 -0.17 6.60
C PRO A 77 -5.44 -1.25 6.03
N VAL A 78 -4.67 -1.88 6.90
CA VAL A 78 -3.61 -2.85 6.58
C VAL A 78 -4.14 -4.28 6.65
N VAL A 79 -3.88 -5.08 5.62
CA VAL A 79 -4.08 -6.53 5.68
C VAL A 79 -2.80 -7.17 6.23
N LEU A 80 -2.76 -7.42 7.54
CA LEU A 80 -1.56 -7.89 8.25
C LEU A 80 -1.02 -9.20 7.67
N ASP A 81 -1.88 -10.19 7.45
CA ASP A 81 -1.48 -11.51 6.93
C ASP A 81 -0.91 -11.47 5.49
N ALA A 82 -1.15 -10.37 4.77
CA ALA A 82 -0.63 -10.14 3.42
C ALA A 82 0.52 -9.10 3.39
N THR A 83 0.94 -8.60 4.55
CA THR A 83 2.01 -7.61 4.68
C THR A 83 3.34 -8.31 4.93
N HIS A 84 4.34 -7.99 4.12
CA HIS A 84 5.65 -8.62 4.20
C HIS A 84 6.45 -8.06 5.40
N VAL A 85 7.13 -8.94 6.15
CA VAL A 85 7.87 -8.59 7.39
C VAL A 85 8.88 -7.45 7.22
N ARG A 86 9.44 -7.28 6.01
CA ARG A 86 10.34 -6.16 5.69
C ARG A 86 9.70 -4.78 5.92
N ALA A 87 8.37 -4.65 5.89
CA ALA A 87 7.68 -3.40 6.26
C ALA A 87 8.12 -2.88 7.63
N LEU A 88 8.49 -3.78 8.56
CA LEU A 88 8.97 -3.44 9.90
C LEU A 88 10.32 -2.72 9.94
N GLN A 89 11.03 -2.62 8.80
CA GLN A 89 12.22 -1.80 8.68
C GLN A 89 11.91 -0.30 8.56
N SER A 90 10.68 0.05 8.17
CA SER A 90 10.23 1.43 7.98
C SER A 90 9.07 1.82 8.89
N VAL A 91 8.22 0.87 9.26
CA VAL A 91 6.96 1.11 10.00
C VAL A 91 6.96 0.27 11.28
N ALA A 92 6.56 0.85 12.42
CA ALA A 92 6.45 0.07 13.64
C ALA A 92 5.31 -0.96 13.55
N LEU A 93 5.50 -2.14 14.15
CA LEU A 93 4.45 -3.17 14.20
C LEU A 93 3.15 -2.65 14.83
N ALA A 94 3.27 -1.79 15.85
CA ALA A 94 2.12 -1.20 16.53
C ALA A 94 1.27 -0.34 15.58
N ASP A 95 1.89 0.42 14.68
CA ASP A 95 1.16 1.25 13.71
C ASP A 95 0.40 0.37 12.71
N LEU A 96 1.03 -0.71 12.23
CA LEU A 96 0.38 -1.67 11.34
C LEU A 96 -0.80 -2.38 12.03
N GLN A 97 -0.64 -2.74 13.30
CA GLN A 97 -1.70 -3.39 14.10
C GLN A 97 -2.85 -2.44 14.41
N TYR A 98 -2.55 -1.18 14.74
CA TYR A 98 -3.56 -0.16 14.99
C TYR A 98 -4.45 0.07 13.76
N HIS A 99 -3.86 0.04 12.57
CA HIS A 99 -4.58 0.20 11.30
C HIS A 99 -5.02 -1.13 10.68
N ALA A 100 -4.97 -2.25 11.41
CA ALA A 100 -5.34 -3.54 10.85
C ALA A 100 -6.78 -3.51 10.32
N LEU A 101 -6.97 -4.04 9.11
CA LEU A 101 -8.30 -4.18 8.51
C LEU A 101 -9.12 -5.12 9.40
N GLN A 102 -10.16 -4.58 10.01
CA GLN A 102 -11.07 -5.37 10.82
C GLN A 102 -12.00 -6.16 9.91
N THR A 103 -11.92 -7.49 9.98
CA THR A 103 -12.93 -8.38 9.43
C THR A 103 -14.06 -8.52 10.44
N ALA A 104 -15.29 -8.25 10.00
CA ALA A 104 -16.50 -8.50 10.77
C ALA A 104 -16.71 -9.99 11.07
#